data_AF-A0A7W9DXT3-F1
#
_entry.id   AF-A0A7W9DXT3-F1
#
_cell.length_a   1.000
_cell.length_b   1.000
_cell.length_c   1.000
_cell.angle_alpha   90.00
_cell.angle_beta   90.00
_cell.angle_gamma   90.00
#
_symmetry.space_group_name_H-M   'P 1'
#
loop_
_entity.id
_entity.type
_entity.pdbx_description
1 polymer ?
#
loop_
_entity_poly.entity_id
_entity_poly.type
_entity_poly.pdbx_seq_one_letter_code
_entity_poly.pdbx_strand_id
1 'polypeptide(L)'
;MKTIRYFIIILFMFIGGSTFAQQISKAELQVNGLTCSMCSRATETSLKSLGFIEDVTPDLNRNVFVLTFKSGQKVDLDQIRDKVQDAGFSIGDLSATINFKNTAVDDAGLAQLDGSVFQFINAKSKTLDGPVIARIMDKDFITSSAFKKKAAELKSDTYLKGKGLVEGKETRIFHLSI
;
A
#
# COMPACT_ATOMS: atom_id res chain seq x y z
N MET A 1 9.76 -4.57 63.53
CA MET A 1 10.00 -6.02 63.37
C MET A 1 8.80 -6.61 62.64
N LYS A 2 8.81 -7.25 61.48
CA LYS A 2 9.80 -7.79 60.55
C LYS A 2 9.03 -7.92 59.22
N THR A 3 9.39 -7.20 58.16
CA THR A 3 10.02 -7.78 56.96
C THR A 3 9.54 -9.20 56.63
N ILE A 4 8.51 -9.36 55.81
CA ILE A 4 8.23 -10.63 55.10
C ILE A 4 7.65 -10.36 53.71
N ARG A 5 8.54 -10.58 52.73
CA ARG A 5 8.33 -11.22 51.42
C ARG A 5 7.50 -10.48 50.36
N TYR A 6 8.13 -9.45 49.82
CA TYR A 6 8.13 -9.17 48.38
C TYR A 6 8.57 -10.43 47.60
N PHE A 7 7.65 -11.17 46.97
CA PHE A 7 7.95 -12.16 45.93
C PHE A 7 6.70 -12.62 45.13
N ILE A 8 6.12 -11.72 44.34
CA ILE A 8 5.37 -12.04 43.10
C ILE A 8 5.77 -10.93 42.12
N ILE A 9 6.98 -10.98 41.54
CA ILE A 9 7.27 -11.62 40.26
C ILE A 9 6.11 -11.54 39.26
N ILE A 10 6.27 -10.57 38.35
CA ILE A 10 6.12 -10.68 36.89
C ILE A 10 4.81 -11.28 36.40
N LEU A 11 4.03 -10.45 35.70
CA LEU A 11 3.52 -10.68 34.34
C LEU A 11 2.11 -10.09 34.22
N PHE A 12 2.02 -8.82 33.84
CA PHE A 12 1.10 -8.42 32.78
C PHE A 12 1.71 -7.22 32.08
N MET A 13 2.85 -7.52 31.46
CA MET A 13 3.40 -6.76 30.36
C MET A 13 2.31 -6.67 29.28
N PHE A 14 1.84 -5.44 29.06
CA PHE A 14 1.34 -4.91 27.80
C PHE A 14 1.35 -5.91 26.63
N ILE A 15 0.18 -6.44 26.28
CA ILE A 15 -0.10 -6.81 24.89
C ILE A 15 -1.51 -6.33 24.58
N GLY A 16 -1.68 -5.01 24.50
CA GLY A 16 -2.70 -4.44 23.64
C GLY A 16 -2.31 -4.80 22.21
N GLY A 17 -2.67 -6.01 21.78
CA GLY A 17 -2.51 -6.43 20.41
C GLY A 17 -3.39 -5.51 19.58
N SER A 18 -2.79 -4.51 18.93
CA SER A 18 -3.44 -3.79 17.84
C SER A 18 -3.72 -4.82 16.76
N THR A 19 -4.94 -5.37 16.75
CA THR A 19 -5.43 -6.17 15.65
C THR A 19 -5.50 -5.25 14.45
N PHE A 20 -4.49 -5.29 13.58
CA PHE A 20 -4.57 -4.62 12.29
C PHE A 20 -5.71 -5.27 11.52
N ALA A 21 -6.85 -4.60 11.40
CA ALA A 21 -7.91 -5.10 10.54
C ALA A 21 -7.40 -4.96 9.09
N GLN A 22 -7.41 -6.03 8.29
CA GLN A 22 -6.92 -5.98 6.92
C GLN A 22 -7.71 -4.97 6.08
N GLN A 23 -7.14 -3.80 5.80
CA GLN A 23 -7.83 -2.79 4.97
C GLN A 23 -7.55 -3.02 3.48
N ILE A 24 -6.35 -3.45 3.10
CA ILE A 24 -6.05 -3.78 1.70
C ILE A 24 -6.22 -5.29 1.50
N SER A 25 -7.27 -5.71 0.79
CA SER A 25 -7.58 -7.14 0.62
C SER A 25 -6.96 -7.75 -0.64
N LYS A 26 -6.88 -6.96 -1.71
CA LYS A 26 -6.39 -7.41 -3.02
C LYS A 26 -5.65 -6.27 -3.73
N ALA A 27 -4.72 -6.62 -4.59
CA ALA A 27 -4.19 -5.71 -5.61
C ALA A 27 -4.11 -6.38 -6.97
N GLU A 28 -4.21 -5.58 -8.02
CA GLU A 28 -4.01 -5.97 -9.41
C GLU A 28 -2.77 -5.22 -9.91
N LEU A 29 -1.72 -5.98 -10.17
CA LEU A 29 -0.39 -5.48 -10.48
C LEU A 29 -0.07 -5.79 -11.94
N GLN A 30 0.04 -4.76 -12.77
CA GLN A 30 0.58 -4.88 -14.12
C GLN A 30 2.10 -4.69 -14.07
N VAL A 31 2.84 -5.68 -14.56
CA VAL A 31 4.32 -5.63 -14.65
C VAL A 31 4.73 -5.56 -16.12
N ASN A 32 5.58 -4.60 -16.45
CA ASN A 32 6.14 -4.41 -17.77
C ASN A 32 7.48 -5.13 -17.92
N GLY A 33 7.74 -5.65 -19.13
CA GLY A 33 9.01 -6.33 -19.46
C GLY A 33 8.99 -7.84 -19.26
N LEU A 34 7.84 -8.43 -18.91
CA LEU A 34 7.68 -9.89 -18.79
C LEU A 34 7.45 -10.55 -20.16
N THR A 35 8.51 -10.62 -20.96
CA THR A 35 8.47 -11.21 -22.32
C THR A 35 8.82 -12.70 -22.35
N CYS A 36 9.23 -13.28 -21.21
CA CYS A 36 9.61 -14.68 -21.07
C CYS A 36 8.87 -15.33 -19.89
N SER A 37 8.45 -16.59 -20.04
CA SER A 37 7.77 -17.36 -19.00
C SER A 37 8.61 -17.49 -17.72
N MET A 38 9.93 -17.59 -17.83
CA MET A 38 10.84 -17.60 -16.68
C MET A 38 10.87 -16.26 -15.94
N CYS A 39 10.81 -15.13 -16.66
CA CYS A 39 10.75 -13.79 -16.07
C CYS A 39 9.47 -13.59 -15.25
N SER A 40 8.34 -14.08 -15.76
CA SER A 40 7.06 -14.04 -15.05
C SER A 40 7.12 -14.85 -13.76
N ARG A 41 7.64 -16.08 -13.83
CA ARG A 41 7.77 -16.96 -12.65
C ARG A 41 8.74 -16.43 -11.59
N ALA A 42 9.84 -15.81 -12.02
CA ALA A 42 10.80 -15.17 -11.11
C ALA A 42 10.14 -14.01 -10.35
N THR A 43 9.38 -13.17 -11.06
CA THR A 43 8.63 -12.05 -10.45
C THR A 43 7.57 -12.55 -9.49
N GLU A 44 6.79 -13.56 -9.88
CA GLU A 44 5.79 -14.20 -9.03
C GLU A 44 6.41 -14.74 -7.73
N THR A 45 7.56 -15.42 -7.84
CA THR A 45 8.28 -15.98 -6.68
C THR A 45 8.83 -14.87 -5.79
N SER A 46 9.35 -13.79 -6.38
CA SER A 46 9.82 -12.60 -5.65
C SER A 46 8.68 -11.98 -4.82
N LEU A 47 7.51 -11.80 -5.44
CA LEU A 47 6.31 -11.27 -4.76
C LEU A 47 5.85 -12.20 -3.64
N LYS A 48 5.75 -13.52 -3.89
CA LYS A 48 5.37 -14.52 -2.87
C LYS A 48 6.30 -14.55 -1.64
N SER A 49 7.52 -14.01 -1.73
CA SER A 49 8.42 -13.88 -0.58
C SER A 49 8.00 -12.82 0.44
N LEU A 50 7.08 -11.92 0.09
CA LEU A 50 6.57 -10.88 0.98
C LEU A 50 5.63 -11.50 2.04
N GLY A 51 5.94 -11.27 3.32
CA GLY A 51 5.24 -11.91 4.44
C GLY A 51 3.74 -11.64 4.50
N PHE A 52 3.28 -10.48 3.98
CA PHE A 52 1.89 -10.07 3.94
C PHE A 52 1.11 -10.56 2.69
N ILE A 53 1.78 -11.18 1.71
CA ILE A 53 1.12 -11.79 0.55
C ILE A 53 0.66 -13.20 0.91
N GLU A 54 -0.61 -13.48 0.64
CA GLU A 54 -1.23 -14.81 0.79
C GLU A 54 -1.08 -15.61 -0.51
N ASP A 55 -1.45 -15.00 -1.64
CA ASP A 55 -1.35 -15.63 -2.94
C ASP A 55 -1.00 -14.60 -4.04
N VAL A 56 -0.39 -15.12 -5.11
CA VAL A 56 -0.14 -14.40 -6.37
C VAL A 56 -0.66 -15.27 -7.49
N THR A 57 -1.76 -14.84 -8.10
CA THR A 57 -2.40 -15.52 -9.23
C THR A 57 -2.21 -14.69 -10.51
N PRO A 58 -1.52 -15.20 -11.55
CA PRO A 58 -1.44 -14.52 -12.83
C PRO A 58 -2.78 -14.58 -13.59
N ASP A 59 -3.25 -13.43 -14.08
CA ASP A 59 -4.35 -13.33 -15.04
C ASP A 59 -3.76 -13.00 -16.42
N LEU A 60 -3.62 -14.04 -17.24
CA LEU A 60 -3.02 -13.94 -18.57
C LEU A 60 -3.88 -13.16 -19.58
N ASN A 61 -5.20 -13.11 -19.36
CA ASN A 61 -6.11 -12.39 -20.26
C ASN A 61 -5.97 -10.88 -20.07
N ARG A 62 -5.76 -10.46 -18.82
CA ARG A 62 -5.61 -9.05 -18.43
C ARG A 62 -4.15 -8.61 -18.33
N ASN A 63 -3.21 -9.55 -18.43
CA ASN A 63 -1.77 -9.32 -18.26
C ASN A 63 -1.44 -8.64 -16.91
N VAL A 64 -2.03 -9.16 -15.83
CA VAL A 64 -1.80 -8.67 -14.46
C VAL A 64 -1.56 -9.82 -13.49
N PHE A 65 -0.86 -9.57 -12.41
CA PHE A 65 -0.88 -10.41 -11.22
C PHE A 65 -1.97 -9.95 -10.27
N VAL A 66 -2.85 -10.86 -9.91
CA VAL A 66 -3.79 -10.68 -8.80
C VAL A 66 -3.08 -11.08 -7.51
N LEU A 67 -2.82 -10.10 -6.66
CA LEU A 67 -2.23 -10.29 -5.34
C LEU A 67 -3.36 -10.35 -4.30
N THR A 68 -3.39 -11.40 -3.50
CA THR A 68 -4.26 -11.50 -2.33
C THR A 68 -3.41 -11.38 -1.07
N PHE A 69 -3.88 -10.59 -0.10
CA PHE A 69 -3.11 -10.28 1.09
C PHE A 69 -3.65 -11.00 2.32
N LYS A 70 -2.73 -11.46 3.18
CA LYS A 70 -3.08 -12.14 4.43
C LYS A 70 -3.82 -11.19 5.34
N SER A 71 -4.89 -11.66 5.96
CA SER A 71 -5.60 -10.91 6.99
C SER A 71 -4.70 -10.62 8.19
N GLY A 72 -4.77 -9.40 8.74
CA GLY A 72 -4.04 -9.05 9.96
C GLY A 72 -2.63 -8.51 9.72
N GLN A 73 -2.21 -8.34 8.45
CA GLN A 73 -0.86 -7.92 8.08
C GLN A 73 -0.90 -6.56 7.38
N LYS A 74 -0.05 -5.63 7.84
CA LYS A 74 0.10 -4.35 7.14
C LYS A 74 0.70 -4.60 5.76
N VAL A 75 -0.02 -4.18 4.71
CA VAL A 75 0.44 -4.24 3.34
C VAL A 75 1.32 -3.02 3.07
N ASP A 76 2.55 -3.26 2.61
CA ASP A 76 3.48 -2.23 2.19
C ASP A 76 3.59 -2.23 0.66
N LEU A 77 2.98 -1.22 0.03
CA LEU A 77 2.99 -1.09 -1.43
C LEU A 77 4.38 -0.77 -1.98
N ASP A 78 5.23 -0.07 -1.21
CA ASP A 78 6.61 0.23 -1.63
C ASP A 78 7.45 -1.05 -1.67
N GLN A 79 7.24 -2.01 -0.74
CA GLN A 79 7.90 -3.32 -0.81
C GLN A 79 7.48 -4.15 -2.03
N ILE A 80 6.23 -4.01 -2.49
CA ILE A 80 5.76 -4.66 -3.74
C ILE A 80 6.54 -4.08 -4.93
N ARG A 81 6.64 -2.74 -5.01
CA ARG A 81 7.45 -2.06 -6.03
C ARG A 81 8.90 -2.55 -6.01
N ASP A 82 9.51 -2.56 -4.84
CA ASP A 82 10.92 -2.91 -4.68
C ASP A 82 11.16 -4.36 -5.15
N LYS A 83 10.29 -5.31 -4.81
CA LYS A 83 10.38 -6.70 -5.29
C LYS A 83 10.27 -6.86 -6.81
N VAL A 84 9.48 -6.02 -7.47
CA VAL A 84 9.36 -5.99 -8.94
C VAL A 84 10.61 -5.41 -9.57
N GLN A 85 11.14 -4.32 -9.00
CA GLN A 85 12.35 -3.65 -9.48
C GLN A 85 13.61 -4.49 -9.26
N ASP A 86 13.73 -5.14 -8.11
CA ASP A 86 14.82 -6.08 -7.78
C ASP A 86 14.83 -7.29 -8.72
N ALA A 87 13.66 -7.69 -9.23
CA ALA A 87 13.54 -8.71 -10.27
C ALA A 87 13.91 -8.21 -11.67
N GLY A 88 14.24 -6.92 -11.84
CA GLY A 88 14.64 -6.29 -13.10
C GLY A 88 13.49 -5.77 -13.95
N PHE A 89 12.28 -5.65 -13.38
CA PHE A 89 11.08 -5.21 -14.08
C PHE A 89 10.53 -3.89 -13.56
N SER A 90 9.50 -3.37 -14.22
CA SER A 90 8.85 -2.11 -13.83
C SER A 90 7.36 -2.29 -13.69
N ILE A 91 6.73 -1.54 -12.81
CA ILE A 91 5.27 -1.52 -12.68
C ILE A 91 4.69 -0.65 -13.81
N GLY A 92 3.73 -1.20 -14.53
CA GLY A 92 2.92 -0.45 -15.49
C GLY A 92 1.71 0.19 -14.83
N ASP A 93 1.08 -0.55 -13.92
CA ASP A 93 -0.07 -0.13 -13.14
C ASP A 93 -0.18 -0.94 -11.85
N LEU A 94 -0.70 -0.32 -10.80
CA LEU A 94 -1.12 -1.01 -9.59
C LEU A 94 -2.47 -0.44 -9.14
N SER A 95 -3.45 -1.31 -8.94
CA SER A 95 -4.74 -0.96 -8.36
C SER A 95 -5.01 -1.82 -7.13
N ALA A 96 -5.33 -1.20 -5.99
CA ALA A 96 -5.56 -1.88 -4.72
C ALA A 96 -7.03 -1.78 -4.32
N THR A 97 -7.62 -2.89 -3.87
CA THR A 97 -8.92 -2.90 -3.20
C THR A 97 -8.71 -2.56 -1.73
N ILE A 98 -9.07 -1.33 -1.36
CA ILE A 98 -8.95 -0.79 -0.01
C ILE A 98 -10.34 -0.71 0.60
N ASN A 99 -10.53 -1.35 1.74
CA ASN A 99 -11.76 -1.30 2.51
C ASN A 99 -11.69 -0.06 3.40
N PHE A 100 -12.54 0.92 3.12
CA PHE A 100 -12.71 2.10 3.95
C PHE A 100 -13.84 1.86 4.95
N LYS A 101 -13.74 2.47 6.13
CA LYS A 101 -14.76 2.37 7.19
C LYS A 101 -15.20 3.78 7.55
N ASN A 102 -16.16 4.31 6.80
CA ASN A 102 -16.64 5.69 6.95
C ASN A 102 -15.47 6.70 7.03
N THR A 103 -14.53 6.60 6.09
CA THR A 103 -13.31 7.41 6.06
C THR A 103 -13.57 8.71 5.33
N ALA A 104 -13.46 9.83 6.03
CA ALA A 104 -13.59 11.16 5.44
C ALA A 104 -12.34 11.52 4.64
N VAL A 105 -12.55 11.98 3.40
CA VAL A 105 -11.54 12.61 2.55
C VAL A 105 -11.69 14.11 2.68
N ASP A 106 -10.65 14.80 3.14
CA ASP A 106 -10.69 16.25 3.35
C ASP A 106 -10.63 17.05 2.03
N ASP A 107 -10.60 18.37 2.14
CA ASP A 107 -10.56 19.29 0.99
C ASP A 107 -9.22 19.26 0.24
N ALA A 108 -8.15 18.80 0.91
CA ALA A 108 -6.84 18.53 0.29
C ALA A 108 -6.80 17.14 -0.40
N GLY A 109 -7.87 16.35 -0.27
CA GLY A 109 -7.95 14.98 -0.77
C GLY A 109 -7.30 13.96 0.15
N LEU A 110 -6.92 14.33 1.38
CA LEU A 110 -6.22 13.45 2.31
C LEU A 110 -7.19 12.54 3.07
N ALA A 111 -6.77 11.28 3.24
CA ALA A 111 -7.40 10.31 4.12
C ALA A 111 -6.32 9.53 4.88
N GLN A 112 -6.53 9.31 6.17
CA GLN A 112 -5.65 8.49 6.99
C GLN A 112 -6.29 7.14 7.28
N LEU A 113 -5.53 6.06 7.10
CA LEU A 113 -6.00 4.69 7.35
C LEU A 113 -4.80 3.81 7.74
N ASP A 114 -4.88 3.14 8.90
CA ASP A 114 -3.84 2.24 9.45
C ASP A 114 -2.41 2.80 9.49
N GLY A 115 -2.31 4.10 9.81
CA GLY A 115 -1.03 4.82 9.84
C GLY A 115 -0.41 5.02 8.46
N SER A 116 -1.16 4.77 7.38
CA SER A 116 -0.84 5.19 6.02
C SER A 116 -1.66 6.44 5.68
N VAL A 117 -1.08 7.32 4.88
CA VAL A 117 -1.74 8.53 4.39
C VAL A 117 -1.95 8.40 2.89
N PHE A 118 -3.18 8.61 2.47
CA PHE A 118 -3.58 8.60 1.07
C PHE A 118 -4.00 10.00 0.64
N GLN A 119 -3.65 10.39 -0.58
CA GLN A 119 -4.13 11.63 -1.20
C GLN A 119 -4.85 11.30 -2.51
N PHE A 120 -6.16 11.52 -2.54
CA PHE A 120 -6.96 11.30 -3.74
C PHE A 120 -6.82 12.48 -4.71
N ILE A 121 -6.36 12.21 -5.92
CA ILE A 121 -6.11 13.26 -6.93
C ILE A 121 -7.39 13.69 -7.66
N ASN A 122 -8.46 12.90 -7.57
CA ASN A 122 -9.72 13.09 -8.30
C ASN A 122 -10.99 12.92 -7.43
N ALA A 123 -10.84 12.78 -6.12
CA ALA A 123 -11.96 12.72 -5.18
C ALA A 123 -11.63 13.58 -3.95
N LYS A 124 -12.43 14.62 -3.70
CA LYS A 124 -12.28 15.53 -2.56
C LYS A 124 -13.62 15.66 -1.83
N SER A 125 -13.56 15.95 -0.54
CA SER A 125 -14.74 16.26 0.28
C SER A 125 -15.83 15.18 0.18
N LYS A 126 -15.41 13.91 0.23
CA LYS A 126 -16.27 12.73 0.15
C LYS A 126 -15.97 11.78 1.31
N THR A 127 -16.96 11.00 1.68
CA THR A 127 -16.80 9.89 2.63
C THR A 127 -16.72 8.59 1.84
N LEU A 128 -15.69 7.80 2.11
CA LEU A 128 -15.51 6.47 1.53
C LEU A 128 -15.95 5.41 2.55
N ASP A 129 -16.75 4.45 2.09
CA ASP A 129 -17.22 3.34 2.91
C ASP A 129 -17.28 2.05 2.08
N GLY A 130 -16.78 0.96 2.64
CA GLY A 130 -16.67 -0.33 1.96
C GLY A 130 -15.46 -0.45 1.03
N PRO A 131 -15.43 -1.51 0.19
CA PRO A 131 -14.33 -1.78 -0.72
C PRO A 131 -14.30 -0.78 -1.88
N VAL A 132 -13.18 -0.08 -2.03
CA VAL A 132 -12.92 0.85 -3.13
C VAL A 132 -11.66 0.39 -3.86
N ILE A 133 -11.75 0.30 -5.19
CA ILE A 133 -10.59 0.02 -6.04
C ILE A 133 -9.90 1.36 -6.32
N ALA A 134 -8.70 1.52 -5.79
CA ALA A 134 -7.90 2.72 -5.95
C ALA A 134 -6.63 2.42 -6.74
N ARG A 135 -6.40 3.19 -7.81
CA ARG A 135 -5.19 3.13 -8.62
C ARG A 135 -4.09 3.96 -7.98
N ILE A 136 -2.89 3.40 -7.84
CA ILE A 136 -1.73 4.10 -7.27
C ILE A 136 -1.09 4.94 -8.38
N MET A 137 -0.97 6.25 -8.15
CA MET A 137 -0.55 7.24 -9.14
C MET A 137 0.90 7.72 -8.94
N ASP A 138 1.60 7.15 -7.97
CA ASP A 138 2.96 7.56 -7.61
C ASP A 138 4.01 7.15 -8.66
N LYS A 139 5.17 7.79 -8.58
CA LYS A 139 6.34 7.40 -9.39
C LYS A 139 6.66 5.92 -9.17
N ASP A 140 7.02 5.24 -10.26
CA ASP A 140 7.39 3.83 -10.28
C ASP A 140 6.26 2.84 -9.94
N PHE A 141 5.02 3.33 -9.78
CA PHE A 141 3.78 2.55 -9.80
C PHE A 141 2.98 2.73 -11.09
N ILE A 142 3.34 3.74 -11.88
CA ILE A 142 2.85 4.00 -13.23
C ILE A 142 4.02 4.28 -14.15
N THR A 143 3.79 4.23 -15.46
CA THR A 143 4.82 4.57 -16.44
C THR A 143 5.37 5.99 -16.24
N SER A 144 6.67 6.18 -16.51
CA SER A 144 7.33 7.49 -16.39
C SER A 144 6.66 8.60 -17.20
N SER A 145 6.05 8.25 -18.35
CA SER A 145 5.27 9.18 -19.17
C SER A 145 3.99 9.63 -18.46
N ALA A 146 3.23 8.67 -17.90
CA ALA A 146 2.01 8.95 -17.15
C ALA A 146 2.31 9.80 -15.89
N PHE A 147 3.37 9.47 -15.15
CA PHE A 147 3.80 10.23 -13.99
C PHE A 147 4.15 11.68 -14.36
N LYS A 148 4.97 11.89 -15.41
CA LYS A 148 5.34 13.23 -15.87
C LYS A 148 4.12 14.06 -16.29
N LYS A 149 3.16 13.45 -16.99
CA LYS A 149 1.91 14.12 -17.38
C LYS A 149 1.13 14.57 -16.16
N LYS A 150 0.95 13.69 -15.17
CA LYS A 150 0.22 14.03 -13.94
C LYS A 150 0.96 15.02 -13.06
N ALA A 151 2.29 14.95 -12.99
CA ALA A 151 3.11 15.92 -12.26
C ALA A 151 2.95 17.34 -12.83
N ALA A 152 2.90 17.48 -14.16
CA ALA A 152 2.68 18.76 -14.82
C ALA A 152 1.26 19.32 -14.61
N GLU A 153 0.26 18.44 -14.50
CA GLU A 153 -1.14 18.78 -14.23
C GLU A 153 -1.34 19.21 -12.76
N LEU A 154 -0.84 18.42 -11.82
CA LEU A 154 -1.07 18.62 -10.39
C LEU A 154 -0.20 19.71 -9.78
N LYS A 155 1.04 19.91 -10.30
CA LYS A 155 2.03 20.86 -9.77
C LYS A 155 2.17 20.80 -8.24
N SER A 156 2.15 19.58 -7.69
CA SER A 156 2.20 19.31 -6.25
C SER A 156 3.56 18.73 -5.84
N ASP A 157 4.17 19.34 -4.82
CA ASP A 157 5.40 18.84 -4.21
C ASP A 157 5.20 17.47 -3.54
N THR A 158 4.02 17.22 -2.94
CA THR A 158 3.73 15.93 -2.31
C THR A 158 3.69 14.82 -3.35
N TYR A 159 3.12 15.11 -4.52
CA TYR A 159 3.05 14.17 -5.65
C TYR A 159 4.43 13.87 -6.22
N LEU A 160 5.27 14.89 -6.39
CA LEU A 160 6.63 14.74 -6.91
C LEU A 160 7.52 13.91 -5.99
N LYS A 161 7.38 14.08 -4.67
CA LYS A 161 8.24 13.43 -3.66
C LYS A 161 7.65 12.14 -3.09
N GLY A 162 6.35 11.90 -3.28
CA GLY A 162 5.60 10.83 -2.60
C GLY A 162 5.52 11.02 -1.07
N LYS A 163 5.87 12.20 -0.56
CA LYS A 163 5.99 12.51 0.86
C LYS A 163 5.50 13.92 1.14
N GLY A 164 4.98 14.14 2.34
CA GLY A 164 4.55 15.45 2.81
C GLY A 164 4.56 15.54 4.33
N LEU A 165 4.37 16.76 4.84
CA LEU A 165 4.19 16.98 6.27
C LEU A 165 2.74 16.67 6.66
N VAL A 166 2.56 15.66 7.51
CA VAL A 166 1.27 15.30 8.12
C VAL A 166 1.48 15.38 9.62
N GLU A 167 0.70 16.20 10.31
CA GLU A 167 0.82 16.44 11.76
C GLU A 167 2.26 16.83 12.19
N GLY A 168 2.96 17.60 11.35
CA GLY A 168 4.32 18.08 11.61
C GLY A 168 5.44 17.07 11.37
N LYS A 169 5.14 15.86 10.85
CA LYS A 169 6.12 14.83 10.54
C LYS A 169 6.16 14.53 9.04
N GLU A 170 7.36 14.35 8.49
CA GLU A 170 7.51 13.85 7.12
C GLU A 170 6.95 12.42 7.04
N THR A 171 5.91 12.25 6.21
CA THR A 171 5.14 11.03 6.11
C THR A 171 5.02 10.62 4.64
N ARG A 172 5.05 9.31 4.37
CA ARG A 172 4.77 8.75 3.04
C ARG A 172 3.30 8.97 2.69
N ILE A 173 3.03 9.62 1.56
CA ILE A 173 1.68 9.89 1.06
C ILE A 173 1.50 9.17 -0.27
N PHE A 174 0.61 8.18 -0.31
CA PHE A 174 0.27 7.48 -1.55
C PHE A 174 -0.79 8.26 -2.31
N HIS A 175 -0.52 8.65 -3.56
CA HIS A 175 -1.51 9.36 -4.37
C HIS A 175 -2.39 8.36 -5.09
N LEU A 176 -3.70 8.48 -4.91
CA LEU A 176 -4.68 7.54 -5.40
C LEU A 176 -5.64 8.19 -6.39
N SER A 177 -6.11 7.41 -7.36
CA SER A 177 -7.23 7.76 -8.24
C SER A 177 -8.32 6.70 -8.10
N ILE A 178 -9.56 7.14 -7.91
CA ILE A 178 -10.75 6.27 -7.78
C ILE A 178 -11.85 6.62 -8.79
#